data_AF-A0A852URN1-F1
#
_entry.id   AF-A0A852URN1-F1
#
_cell.length_a   1.000
_cell.length_b   1.000
_cell.length_c   1.000
_cell.angle_alpha   90.00
_cell.angle_beta   90.00
_cell.angle_gamma   90.00
#
_symmetry.space_group_name_H-M   'P 1'
#
loop_
_entity.id
_entity.type
_entity.pdbx_description
1 polymer ?
#
loop_
_entity_poly.entity_id
_entity_poly.type
_entity_poly.pdbx_seq_one_letter_code
_entity_poly.pdbx_strand_id
1 'polypeptide(L)'
;MKVISIIAVGLILLLLVVMDKKHIQKAFERLSVYWFRIAFAFLVLFAMNVAGGFFGIYVPVNITSGLLLAVLGIPGIAALCTFAVFL
;
A
#
# COMPACT_ATOMS: atom_id res chain seq x y z
N MET A 1 -7.79 3.62 30.22
CA MET A 1 -7.72 3.23 28.78
C MET A 1 -8.98 3.61 27.99
N LYS A 2 -10.20 3.31 28.47
CA LYS A 2 -11.45 3.67 27.76
C LYS A 2 -11.68 5.18 27.58
N VAL A 3 -11.43 5.98 28.62
CA VAL A 3 -11.65 7.44 28.60
C VAL A 3 -10.71 8.15 27.62
N ILE A 4 -9.44 7.73 27.56
CA ILE A 4 -8.44 8.29 26.64
C ILE A 4 -8.82 8.00 25.18
N SER A 5 -9.33 6.80 24.90
CA SER A 5 -9.83 6.45 23.56
C SER A 5 -11.04 7.30 23.15
N ILE A 6 -11.98 7.53 24.08
CA ILE A 6 -13.16 8.37 23.83
C ILE A 6 -12.77 9.82 23.55
N ILE A 7 -11.82 10.36 24.33
CA ILE A 7 -11.31 11.73 24.13
C ILE A 7 -10.56 11.83 22.79
N ALA A 8 -9.73 10.84 22.44
CA ALA A 8 -9.01 10.83 21.18
C ALA A 8 -9.98 10.78 19.98
N VAL A 9 -10.97 9.90 20.01
CA VAL A 9 -11.99 9.79 18.96
C VAL A 9 -12.82 11.07 18.86
N GLY A 10 -13.22 11.66 20.00
CA GLY A 10 -13.94 12.93 20.03
C GLY A 10 -13.13 14.10 19.46
N LEU A 11 -11.83 14.16 19.76
CA LEU A 11 -10.92 15.17 19.22
C LEU A 11 -10.75 15.01 17.70
N ILE A 12 -10.61 13.77 17.22
CA ILE A 12 -10.51 13.46 15.79
C ILE A 12 -11.79 13.86 15.06
N LEU A 13 -12.96 13.54 15.62
CA LEU A 13 -14.26 13.93 15.05
C LEU A 13 -14.42 15.45 15.02
N LEU A 14 -14.03 16.15 16.08
CA LEU A 14 -14.13 17.61 16.16
C LEU A 14 -13.19 18.27 15.13
N LEU A 15 -11.99 17.72 14.96
CA LEU A 15 -11.03 18.16 13.94
C LEU A 15 -11.56 17.89 12.52
N LEU A 16 -12.25 16.77 12.30
CA LEU A 16 -12.95 16.46 11.05
C LEU A 16 -14.11 17.41 10.76
N VAL A 17 -14.85 17.87 11.78
CA VAL A 17 -15.97 18.80 11.59
C VAL A 17 -15.50 20.24 11.31
N VAL A 18 -14.36 20.65 11.90
CA VAL A 18 -13.76 21.98 11.70
C VAL A 18 -13.02 22.07 10.36
N MET A 19 -12.55 20.96 9.81
CA MET A 19 -11.90 20.95 8.49
C MET A 19 -12.90 21.29 7.37
N ASP A 20 -12.51 22.25 6.53
CA ASP A 20 -13.27 22.63 5.35
C ASP A 20 -13.53 21.42 4.44
N LYS A 21 -14.76 21.30 3.91
CA LYS A 21 -15.17 20.16 3.07
C LYS A 21 -14.21 19.93 1.89
N LYS A 22 -13.57 20.98 1.35
CA LYS A 22 -12.56 20.86 0.28
C LYS A 22 -11.28 20.18 0.76
N HIS A 23 -10.86 20.42 2.00
CA HIS A 23 -9.66 19.80 2.57
C HIS A 23 -9.90 18.31 2.85
N ILE A 24 -11.08 17.94 3.36
CA ILE A 24 -11.46 16.53 3.58
C ILE A 24 -11.54 15.80 2.25
N GLN A 25 -12.16 16.38 1.23
CA GLN A 25 -12.25 15.78 -0.11
C GLN A 25 -10.86 15.56 -0.72
N LYS A 26 -9.97 16.56 -0.66
CA LYS A 26 -8.56 16.41 -1.12
C LYS A 26 -7.77 15.37 -0.33
N ALA A 27 -8.03 15.22 0.96
CA ALA A 27 -7.39 14.20 1.79
C ALA A 27 -7.88 12.79 1.42
N PHE A 28 -9.19 12.62 1.25
CA PHE A 28 -9.79 11.36 0.81
C PHE A 28 -9.34 10.94 -0.59
N GLU A 29 -9.21 11.90 -1.50
CA GLU A 29 -8.71 11.66 -2.86
C GLU A 29 -7.26 11.15 -2.83
N ARG A 30 -6.38 11.81 -2.06
CA ARG A 30 -5.00 11.35 -1.86
C ARG A 30 -4.93 9.99 -1.18
N LEU A 31 -5.78 9.74 -0.17
CA LEU A 31 -5.85 8.46 0.51
C LEU A 31 -6.30 7.35 -0.44
N SER A 32 -7.30 7.62 -1.28
CA SER A 32 -7.79 6.68 -2.29
C SER A 32 -6.71 6.33 -3.31
N VAL A 33 -5.99 7.32 -3.84
CA VAL A 33 -4.86 7.10 -4.75
C VAL A 33 -3.76 6.27 -4.08
N TYR A 34 -3.43 6.57 -2.82
CA TYR A 34 -2.42 5.82 -2.08
C TYR A 34 -2.84 4.36 -1.83
N TRP A 35 -4.09 4.14 -1.44
CA TRP A 35 -4.65 2.82 -1.23
C TRP A 35 -4.70 2.01 -2.53
N PHE A 36 -5.10 2.65 -3.62
CA PHE A 36 -5.10 2.06 -4.95
C PHE A 36 -3.68 1.66 -5.38
N ARG A 37 -2.68 2.51 -5.13
CA ARG A 37 -1.27 2.21 -5.43
C ARG A 37 -0.78 0.98 -4.68
N ILE A 38 -1.13 0.82 -3.41
CA ILE A 38 -0.79 -0.37 -2.62
C ILE A 38 -1.49 -1.61 -3.19
N ALA A 39 -2.81 -1.55 -3.40
CA ALA A 39 -3.57 -2.67 -3.95
C ALA A 39 -3.04 -3.09 -5.34
N PHE A 40 -2.73 -2.10 -6.19
CA PHE A 40 -2.17 -2.33 -7.51
C PHE A 40 -0.77 -2.96 -7.43
N ALA A 41 0.07 -2.55 -6.48
CA ALA A 41 1.37 -3.16 -6.28
C ALA A 41 1.26 -4.65 -5.93
N PHE A 42 0.33 -5.01 -5.04
CA PHE A 42 0.04 -6.42 -4.74
C PHE A 42 -0.47 -7.21 -5.95
N LEU A 43 -1.32 -6.59 -6.78
CA LEU A 43 -1.80 -7.21 -8.02
C LEU A 43 -0.64 -7.49 -8.98
N VAL A 44 0.25 -6.52 -9.19
CA VAL A 44 1.45 -6.69 -10.03
C VAL A 44 2.36 -7.78 -9.46
N LEU A 45 2.55 -7.80 -8.15
CA LEU A 45 3.40 -8.79 -7.48
C LEU A 45 2.84 -10.21 -7.62
N PHE A 46 1.53 -10.36 -7.51
CA PHE A 46 0.84 -11.62 -7.77
C PHE A 46 0.98 -12.04 -9.23
N ALA A 47 0.80 -11.11 -10.18
CA ALA A 47 1.00 -11.38 -11.60
C ALA A 47 2.43 -11.83 -11.90
N MET A 48 3.44 -11.25 -11.23
CA MET A 48 4.84 -11.68 -11.34
C MET A 48 5.10 -13.05 -10.77
N ASN A 49 4.48 -13.39 -9.64
CA ASN A 49 4.60 -14.74 -9.08
C ASN A 49 4.02 -15.79 -10.03
N VAL A 50 2.84 -15.52 -10.60
CA VAL A 50 2.19 -16.44 -11.56
C VAL A 50 3.00 -16.53 -12.86
N ALA A 51 3.37 -15.39 -13.45
CA ALA A 51 4.15 -15.34 -14.68
C ALA A 51 5.52 -16.00 -14.51
N GLY A 52 6.24 -15.65 -13.43
CA GLY A 52 7.52 -16.23 -13.08
C GLY A 52 7.44 -17.73 -12.81
N GLY A 53 6.34 -18.21 -12.22
CA GLY A 53 6.09 -19.63 -12.00
C GLY A 53 6.11 -20.47 -13.28
N PHE A 54 5.70 -19.91 -14.43
CA PHE A 54 5.82 -20.60 -15.72
C PHE A 54 7.27 -20.73 -16.21
N PHE A 55 8.16 -19.82 -15.79
CA PHE A 55 9.59 -19.84 -16.10
C PHE A 55 10.44 -20.47 -14.99
N GLY A 56 9.81 -21.01 -13.93
CA GLY A 56 10.50 -21.56 -12.75
C GLY A 56 11.07 -20.51 -11.78
N ILE A 57 10.69 -19.24 -11.92
CA ILE A 57 11.12 -18.13 -11.07
C ILE A 57 10.03 -17.85 -10.03
N TYR A 58 10.32 -18.09 -8.76
CA TYR A 58 9.35 -17.90 -7.67
C TYR A 58 9.54 -16.53 -7.01
N VAL A 59 8.66 -15.58 -7.33
CA VAL A 59 8.64 -14.27 -6.65
C VAL A 59 7.75 -14.35 -5.40
N PRO A 60 8.25 -14.20 -4.17
CA PRO A 60 7.44 -14.41 -2.97
C PRO A 60 6.37 -13.32 -2.78
N VAL A 61 5.10 -13.74 -2.75
CA VAL A 61 3.95 -12.85 -2.50
C VAL A 61 3.75 -12.69 -0.99
N ASN A 62 4.42 -11.70 -0.40
CA ASN A 62 4.28 -11.37 1.01
C ASN A 62 4.11 -9.86 1.23
N ILE A 63 3.80 -9.46 2.46
CA ILE A 63 3.56 -8.06 2.82
C ILE A 63 4.81 -7.20 2.54
N THR A 64 5.99 -7.71 2.85
CA THR A 64 7.27 -7.03 2.63
C THR A 64 7.50 -6.74 1.15
N SER A 65 7.37 -7.75 0.29
CA SER A 65 7.50 -7.63 -1.16
C SER A 65 6.46 -6.65 -1.73
N GLY A 66 5.21 -6.74 -1.25
CA GLY A 66 4.11 -5.86 -1.66
C GLY A 66 4.37 -4.40 -1.29
N LEU A 67 4.89 -4.14 -0.08
CA LEU A 67 5.30 -2.80 0.35
C LEU A 67 6.49 -2.29 -0.49
N LEU A 68 7.47 -3.15 -0.75
CA LEU A 68 8.65 -2.81 -1.55
C LEU A 68 8.24 -2.36 -2.95
N LEU A 69 7.33 -3.10 -3.59
CA LEU A 69 6.78 -2.79 -4.90
C LEU A 69 5.86 -1.55 -4.84
N ALA A 70 5.11 -1.33 -3.77
CA ALA A 70 4.28 -0.13 -3.59
C ALA A 70 5.12 1.16 -3.45
N VAL A 71 6.21 1.09 -2.69
CA VAL A 71 7.12 2.22 -2.42
C VAL A 71 7.99 2.50 -3.63
N LEU A 72 8.73 1.49 -4.13
CA LEU A 72 9.65 1.69 -5.25
C LEU A 72 8.93 1.74 -6.60
N GLY A 73 7.79 1.04 -6.79
CA GLY A 73 7.12 0.97 -8.09
C GLY A 73 7.93 0.14 -9.10
N ILE A 74 8.22 0.74 -10.25
CA ILE A 74 8.96 0.11 -11.36
C ILE A 74 10.34 -0.40 -10.92
N PRO A 75 11.19 0.36 -10.22
CA PRO A 75 12.46 -0.18 -9.72
C PRO A 75 12.26 -1.32 -8.70
N GLY A 76 11.11 -1.39 -8.02
CA GLY A 76 10.78 -2.48 -7.09
C GLY A 76 10.54 -3.80 -7.81
N ILE A 77 9.98 -3.74 -9.03
CA ILE A 77 9.84 -4.89 -9.92
C ILE A 77 11.21 -5.46 -10.27
N ALA A 78 12.13 -4.61 -10.73
CA ALA A 78 13.48 -5.04 -11.10
C ALA A 78 14.25 -5.64 -9.91
N ALA A 79 14.10 -5.04 -8.72
CA ALA A 79 14.66 -5.58 -7.48
C ALA A 79 14.10 -6.96 -7.15
N LEU A 80 12.78 -7.16 -7.22
CA LEU A 80 12.17 -8.45 -6.91
C LEU A 80 12.52 -9.54 -7.93
N CYS A 81 12.59 -9.20 -9.22
CA CYS A 81 13.05 -10.13 -10.25
C CYS A 81 14.53 -10.51 -10.05
N THR A 82 15.40 -9.56 -9.71
CA THR A 82 16.81 -9.86 -9.42
C THR A 82 16.96 -10.72 -8.18
N PHE A 83 16.24 -10.42 -7.09
CA PHE A 83 16.21 -11.29 -5.91
C PHE A 83 15.71 -12.70 -6.24
N ALA A 84 14.68 -12.84 -7.05
CA ALA A 84 14.13 -14.15 -7.40
C ALA A 84 15.02 -14.98 -8.36
N VAL A 85 16.01 -14.36 -9.02
CA VAL A 85 16.93 -15.03 -9.95
C VAL A 85 18.29 -15.31 -9.31
N PHE A 86 18.77 -14.42 -8.44
CA PHE A 86 20.12 -14.51 -7.85
C PHE A 86 20.16 -15.11 -6.45
N LEU A 87 19.02 -15.26 -5.77
CA LEU A 87 18.91 -15.79 -4.42
C LEU A 87 18.08 -17.07 -4.42
#